data_AF-A0A2H9LLB9-F1
#
_entry.id   AF-A0A2H9LLB9-F1
#
_cell.length_a   1.000
_cell.length_b   1.000
_cell.length_c   1.000
_cell.angle_alpha   90.00
_cell.angle_beta   90.00
_cell.angle_gamma   90.00
#
_symmetry.space_group_name_H-M   'P 1'
#
loop_
_entity.id
_entity.type
_entity.pdbx_description
1 polymer ?
#
loop_
_entity_poly.entity_id
_entity_poly.type
_entity_poly.pdbx_seq_one_letter_code
_entity_poly.pdbx_strand_id
1 'polypeptide(L)' 'MPTQIGGLATDVVFVDGGNTFRLYQVARLAQLHQLNPKEVLERIYISRAFTAYQMTSLIMEKL' A
#
# COMPACT_ATOMS: atom_id res chain seq x y z
N MET A 1 -4.56 8.69 4.30
CA MET A 1 -4.36 9.75 5.31
C MET A 1 -5.12 11.00 4.87
N PRO A 2 -5.81 11.71 5.78
CA PRO A 2 -6.51 12.97 5.48
C PRO A 2 -5.59 14.10 4.99
N THR A 3 -6.13 15.03 4.20
CA THR A 3 -5.37 16.17 3.65
C THR A 3 -4.94 17.17 4.73
N GLN A 4 -5.70 17.28 5.82
CA GLN A 4 -5.42 18.16 6.96
C GLN A 4 -4.12 17.82 7.69
N ILE A 5 -3.64 16.57 7.56
CA ILE A 5 -2.39 16.09 8.17
C ILE A 5 -1.33 15.72 7.10
N GLY A 6 -1.44 16.29 5.89
CA GLY A 6 -0.47 16.12 4.82
C GLY A 6 -0.66 14.87 3.95
N GLY A 7 -1.78 14.17 4.07
CA GLY A 7 -2.15 13.07 3.19
C GLY A 7 -2.86 13.53 1.90
N LEU A 8 -3.16 12.57 1.02
CA LEU A 8 -3.92 12.82 -0.22
C LEU A 8 -5.37 12.35 -0.16
N ALA A 9 -5.79 11.70 0.93
CA ALA A 9 -7.11 11.08 1.08
C ALA A 9 -7.50 10.11 -0.06
N THR A 10 -6.51 9.50 -0.72
CA THR A 10 -6.69 8.51 -1.79
C THR A 10 -6.28 7.11 -1.36
N ASP A 11 -6.57 6.15 -2.23
CA ASP A 11 -6.07 4.78 -2.12
C ASP A 11 -4.63 4.67 -2.65
N VAL A 12 -3.95 3.58 -2.31
CA VAL A 12 -2.53 3.35 -2.62
C VAL A 12 -2.35 1.97 -3.23
N VAL A 13 -1.59 1.89 -4.33
CA VAL A 13 -1.09 0.62 -4.86
C VAL A 13 0.37 0.44 -4.43
N PHE A 14 0.66 -0.68 -3.76
CA PHE A 14 2.00 -1.08 -3.36
C PHE A 14 2.48 -2.26 -4.22
N VAL A 15 3.45 -2.00 -5.10
CA VAL A 15 4.07 -3.04 -5.95
C VAL A 15 5.30 -3.59 -5.24
N ASP A 16 5.27 -4.88 -4.89
CA ASP A 16 6.28 -5.53 -4.04
C ASP A 16 6.97 -6.69 -4.77
N GLY A 17 8.21 -6.48 -5.21
CA GLY A 17 9.03 -7.55 -5.77
C GLY A 17 9.86 -8.31 -4.75
N GLY A 18 10.03 -7.75 -3.54
CA GLY A 18 10.93 -8.29 -2.51
C GLY A 18 10.21 -9.01 -1.37
N ASN A 19 8.88 -9.15 -1.42
CA ASN A 19 8.06 -9.64 -0.30
C ASN A 19 8.31 -8.84 1.00
N THR A 20 8.41 -7.54 0.85
CA THR A 20 8.76 -6.58 1.90
C THR A 20 7.55 -6.01 2.63
N PHE A 21 6.35 -6.06 2.05
CA PHE A 21 5.16 -5.51 2.70
C PHE A 21 4.82 -6.24 4.01
N ARG A 22 4.59 -5.49 5.09
CA ARG A 22 4.27 -6.01 6.43
C ARG A 22 2.97 -5.40 6.97
N LEU A 23 1.86 -6.13 6.89
CA LEU A 23 0.54 -5.62 7.30
C LEU A 23 0.49 -5.15 8.77
N TYR A 24 1.16 -5.85 9.69
CA TYR A 24 1.14 -5.49 11.11
C TYR A 24 1.90 -4.19 11.40
N GLN A 25 2.94 -3.88 10.62
CA GLN A 25 3.66 -2.61 10.76
C GLN A 25 2.77 -1.45 10.30
N VAL A 26 2.07 -1.61 9.17
CA VAL A 26 1.12 -0.62 8.68
C VAL A 26 -0.05 -0.43 9.67
N ALA A 27 -0.62 -1.51 10.19
CA ALA A 27 -1.67 -1.45 11.20
C ALA A 27 -1.20 -0.72 12.46
N ARG A 28 0.04 -0.98 12.90
CA ARG A 28 0.64 -0.27 14.04
C ARG A 28 0.81 1.22 13.77
N LEU A 29 1.29 1.59 12.59
CA LEU A 29 1.40 3.00 12.18
C LEU A 29 0.03 3.68 12.15
N ALA A 30 -0.99 3.02 11.62
CA ALA A 30 -2.36 3.54 11.63
C ALA A 30 -2.83 3.87 13.06
N GLN A 31 -2.60 2.95 14.01
CA GLN A 31 -2.93 3.19 15.42
C GLN A 31 -2.16 4.37 16.02
N LEU A 32 -0.85 4.50 15.73
CA LEU A 32 -0.03 5.61 16.22
C LEU A 32 -0.53 6.97 15.70
N HIS A 33 -1.10 6.99 14.50
CA HIS A 33 -1.72 8.17 13.89
C HIS A 33 -3.22 8.32 14.21
N GLN A 34 -3.76 7.54 15.18
CA GLN A 34 -5.17 7.58 15.59
C GLN A 34 -6.15 7.32 14.43
N LEU A 35 -5.71 6.53 13.45
CA LEU A 35 -6.54 6.08 12.33
C LEU A 35 -7.07 4.68 12.60
N ASN A 36 -8.22 4.34 11.99
CA ASN A 36 -8.74 2.98 12.00
C ASN A 36 -7.86 2.06 11.15
N PRO A 37 -7.19 1.04 11.72
CA PRO A 37 -6.28 0.17 10.96
C PRO A 37 -6.97 -0.61 9.85
N LYS A 38 -8.24 -0.99 10.05
CA LYS A 38 -9.01 -1.72 9.04
C LYS A 38 -9.23 -0.84 7.82
N GLU A 39 -9.72 0.38 8.02
CA GLU A 39 -9.95 1.34 6.93
C GLU A 39 -8.65 1.71 6.21
N VAL A 40 -7.52 1.82 6.93
CA VAL A 40 -6.21 2.06 6.32
C VAL A 40 -5.79 0.88 5.44
N LEU A 41 -5.92 -0.35 5.92
CA LEU A 41 -5.54 -1.55 5.17
C LEU A 41 -6.44 -1.80 3.95
N GLU A 42 -7.73 -1.49 4.04
CA GLU A 42 -8.69 -1.62 2.92
C GLU A 42 -8.35 -0.70 1.74
N ARG A 43 -7.62 0.38 1.99
CA ARG A 43 -7.18 1.35 0.97
C ARG A 43 -5.83 1.03 0.33
N ILE A 44 -5.20 -0.09 0.71
CA ILE A 44 -3.89 -0.50 0.21
C ILE A 44 -4.04 -1.75 -0.65
N TYR A 45 -3.85 -1.58 -1.96
CA TYR A 45 -3.82 -2.66 -2.93
C TYR A 45 -2.39 -3.17 -3.11
N ILE A 46 -2.18 -4.47 -2.94
CA ILE A 46 -0.83 -5.05 -3.01
C ILE A 46 -0.72 -5.92 -4.25
N SER A 47 0.24 -5.62 -5.11
CA SER A 47 0.59 -6.46 -6.26
C SER A 47 2.02 -6.98 -6.10
N ARG A 48 2.23 -8.28 -6.29
CA ARG A 48 3.55 -8.90 -6.18
C ARG A 48 4.08 -9.34 -7.54
N ALA A 49 5.35 -9.06 -7.79
CA ALA A 49 6.07 -9.52 -8.98
C ALA A 49 7.42 -10.13 -8.58
N PHE A 50 7.58 -11.43 -8.81
CA PHE A 50 8.78 -12.17 -8.46
C PHE A 50 9.84 -12.17 -9.57
N THR A 51 9.54 -11.53 -10.70
CA THR A 51 10.46 -11.35 -11.82
C THR A 51 10.37 -9.94 -12.39
N ALA A 52 11.45 -9.48 -13.03
CA ALA A 52 11.46 -8.20 -13.74
C ALA A 52 10.38 -8.12 -14.84
N TYR A 53 10.08 -9.25 -15.49
CA TYR A 53 9.00 -9.35 -16.47
C TYR A 53 7.63 -9.11 -15.84
N GLN A 54 7.31 -9.81 -14.73
CA GLN A 54 6.05 -9.61 -14.01
C GLN A 54 5.92 -8.16 -13.50
N MET A 55 7.02 -7.56 -13.06
CA MET A 55 7.01 -6.16 -12.60
C MET A 55 6.73 -5.20 -13.76
N THR A 56 7.38 -5.43 -14.91
CA THR A 56 7.15 -4.63 -16.13
C THR A 56 5.71 -4.75 -16.59
N SER A 57 5.15 -5.96 -16.69
CA SER A 57 3.75 -6.15 -17.06
C SER A 57 2.76 -5.55 -16.06
N LEU A 58 3.05 -5.63 -14.74
CA LEU A 58 2.19 -4.96 -13.74
C LEU A 58 2.14 -3.46 -13.97
N ILE A 59 3.30 -2.82 -14.19
CA ILE A 59 3.40 -1.37 -14.34
C ILE A 59 2.82 -0.89 -15.68
N MET A 60 3.07 -1.61 -16.77
CA MET A 60 2.73 -1.14 -18.11
C MET A 60 1.32 -1.56 -18.57
N GLU A 61 0.75 -2.63 -18.01
CA GLU A 61 -0.50 -3.22 -18.53
C GLU A 61 -1.65 -3.17 -17.52
N LYS A 62 -1.38 -3.08 -16.20
CA LYS A 62 -2.40 -3.24 -15.15
C LYS A 62 -2.59 -2.02 -14.25
N LEU A 63 -1.67 -1.06 -14.27
CA LEU A 63 -1.73 0.19 -13.51
C LEU A 63 -1.96 1.38 -14.45
#